data_AF-A0A4Y8PY88-F1
#
_entry.id   AF-A0A4Y8PY88-F1
#
_cell.length_a   1.000
_cell.length_b   1.000
_cell.length_c   1.000
_cell.angle_alpha   90.00
_cell.angle_beta   90.00
_cell.angle_gamma   90.00
#
_symmetry.space_group_name_H-M   'P 1'
#
loop_
_entity.id
_entity.type
_entity.pdbx_description
1 polymer ?
#
loop_
_entity_poly.entity_id
_entity_poly.type
_entity_poly.pdbx_seq_one_letter_code
_entity_poly.pdbx_strand_id
1 'polypeptide(L)'
;MFLSDRIRRNAMVLFSLTALLLVSMPGLVQAQGSDNLALNPGGSGFPELSASYTCGCDSVWSTVNGIYSYTDNPRDRWTNYGSPNASDWIAVDFGAPQSFNQVNIYVFDDGGGVRPPASYEVQTWDGSDWTPVQNAVKTPATPGAALNTANFDPVTATKMRVVFTNGAAYSGVVELEVLDAGQLSYADVAAISAFGNAAGDQITLKLDTPMKPYSVPDASLFELMLPDQPPVTATEAVYDEADPEGRTVLLRFPSPVLDGQPLASVSIQAGALQLDDGAWNHPLGPIGVLTFHTLDQTGDARYAIDDIVRLIGDNGVQPDVNADAMFDQTDIRLLLEQLQPLPNVPDTD
;
A
#
# COMPACT_ATOMS: atom_id res chain seq x y z
N MET A 1 -5.30 68.36 -23.59
CA MET A 1 -6.50 68.41 -22.72
C MET A 1 -7.37 67.24 -23.16
N PHE A 2 -7.36 66.05 -22.53
CA PHE A 2 -7.66 65.74 -21.11
C PHE A 2 -9.03 66.32 -20.73
N LEU A 3 -10.09 65.60 -20.31
CA LEU A 3 -10.36 64.19 -19.91
C LEU A 3 -11.87 63.91 -20.21
N SER A 4 -12.51 62.73 -20.20
CA SER A 4 -12.21 61.27 -20.14
C SER A 4 -13.56 60.52 -20.46
N ASP A 5 -13.84 59.22 -20.30
CA ASP A 5 -13.13 58.02 -19.79
C ASP A 5 -13.71 56.72 -20.43
N ARG A 6 -13.41 55.55 -19.82
CA ARG A 6 -13.98 54.19 -19.93
C ARG A 6 -15.52 54.15 -19.72
N ILE A 7 -16.28 53.06 -19.92
CA ILE A 7 -16.02 51.61 -20.11
C ILE A 7 -16.94 51.05 -21.22
N ARG A 8 -16.45 50.15 -22.09
CA ARG A 8 -17.33 49.27 -22.90
C ARG A 8 -17.46 47.89 -22.22
N ARG A 9 -18.68 47.38 -22.05
CA ARG A 9 -18.95 45.98 -21.69
C ARG A 9 -18.86 45.10 -22.94
N ASN A 10 -18.21 43.95 -22.84
CA ASN A 10 -18.65 42.69 -23.46
C ASN A 10 -17.81 41.49 -22.99
N ALA A 11 -18.48 40.33 -22.89
CA ALA A 11 -17.96 38.96 -22.87
C ALA A 11 -16.66 38.66 -22.07
N MET A 12 -16.83 38.03 -20.90
CA MET A 12 -15.96 36.92 -20.49
C MET A 12 -16.82 35.84 -19.78
N VAL A 13 -16.53 34.57 -20.03
CA VAL A 13 -17.31 33.44 -19.53
C VAL A 13 -16.93 33.12 -18.09
N LEU A 14 -17.92 32.96 -17.21
CA LEU A 14 -17.70 32.57 -15.82
C LEU A 14 -17.78 31.03 -15.69
N PHE A 15 -16.64 30.36 -15.81
CA PHE A 15 -16.52 28.98 -15.32
C PHE A 15 -16.34 29.02 -13.80
N SER A 16 -17.32 28.49 -13.06
CA SER A 16 -17.22 28.34 -11.61
C SER A 16 -16.36 27.12 -11.29
N LEU A 17 -15.05 27.33 -11.14
CA LEU A 17 -14.11 26.27 -10.79
C LEU A 17 -14.17 25.98 -9.28
N THR A 18 -15.15 25.17 -8.85
CA THR A 18 -15.15 24.57 -7.52
C THR A 18 -13.94 23.65 -7.40
N ALA A 19 -12.94 24.06 -6.60
CA ALA A 19 -11.80 23.22 -6.29
C ALA A 19 -12.28 21.98 -5.52
N LEU A 20 -12.26 20.83 -6.17
CA LEU A 20 -12.53 19.54 -5.52
C LEU A 20 -11.30 19.20 -4.66
N LEU A 21 -11.46 19.22 -3.34
CA LEU A 21 -10.38 18.90 -2.42
C LEU A 21 -10.12 17.38 -2.48
N LEU A 22 -9.18 16.98 -3.34
CA LEU A 22 -8.68 15.62 -3.40
C LEU A 22 -7.90 15.31 -2.11
N VAL A 23 -8.63 14.84 -1.10
CA VAL A 23 -8.03 14.09 0.00
C VAL A 23 -7.55 12.76 -0.60
N SER A 24 -6.25 12.67 -0.88
CA SER A 24 -5.59 11.44 -1.25
C SER A 24 -5.69 10.45 -0.09
N MET A 25 -6.64 9.52 -0.17
CA MET A 25 -6.59 8.32 0.66
C MET A 25 -5.32 7.54 0.30
N PRO A 26 -4.57 6.99 1.29
CA PRO A 26 -3.47 6.09 0.98
C PRO A 26 -3.99 4.90 0.18
N GLY A 27 -3.17 4.41 -0.76
CA GLY A 27 -3.62 3.49 -1.80
C GLY A 27 -4.12 2.16 -1.26
N LEU A 28 -5.44 1.97 -1.22
CA LEU A 28 -6.02 0.63 -1.14
C LEU A 28 -5.60 -0.16 -2.39
N VAL A 29 -4.83 -1.22 -2.18
CA VAL A 29 -4.38 -2.12 -3.24
C VAL A 29 -5.62 -2.73 -3.91
N GLN A 30 -5.87 -2.37 -5.17
CA GLN A 30 -6.86 -3.08 -5.97
C GLN A 30 -6.33 -4.48 -6.28
N ALA A 31 -6.89 -5.49 -5.62
CA ALA A 31 -6.66 -6.90 -5.91
C ALA A 31 -7.36 -7.34 -7.23
N GLN A 32 -7.07 -6.66 -8.34
CA GLN A 32 -7.48 -7.14 -9.68
C GLN A 32 -6.55 -8.30 -10.11
N GLY A 33 -6.76 -9.48 -9.51
CA GLY A 33 -6.00 -10.69 -9.81
C GLY A 33 -6.02 -11.80 -8.76
N SER A 34 -6.61 -11.57 -7.59
CA SER A 34 -6.75 -12.55 -6.50
C SER A 34 -7.88 -13.56 -6.77
N ASP A 35 -7.67 -14.82 -6.36
CA ASP A 35 -8.71 -15.87 -6.43
C ASP A 35 -9.90 -15.57 -5.50
N ASN A 36 -11.12 -15.88 -5.97
CA ASN A 36 -12.32 -15.85 -5.13
C ASN A 36 -12.47 -17.16 -4.36
N LEU A 37 -12.07 -17.14 -3.09
CA LEU A 37 -12.10 -18.24 -2.12
C LEU A 37 -13.52 -18.72 -1.76
N ALA A 38 -14.56 -17.94 -2.08
CA ALA A 38 -15.95 -18.32 -1.85
C ALA A 38 -16.58 -19.08 -3.03
N LEU A 39 -15.99 -19.05 -4.22
CA LEU A 39 -16.59 -19.54 -5.48
C LEU A 39 -16.87 -21.05 -5.46
N ASN A 40 -18.14 -21.45 -5.38
CA ASN A 40 -18.63 -22.82 -5.47
C ASN A 40 -19.83 -22.96 -6.45
N PRO A 41 -19.59 -23.01 -7.78
CA PRO A 41 -20.62 -23.29 -8.78
C PRO A 41 -21.20 -24.72 -8.70
N GLY A 42 -20.62 -25.60 -7.88
CA GLY A 42 -21.10 -26.94 -7.62
C GLY A 42 -22.17 -27.04 -6.53
N GLY A 43 -22.44 -25.96 -5.79
CA GLY A 43 -23.49 -25.88 -4.76
C GLY A 43 -23.37 -26.94 -3.66
N SER A 44 -22.16 -27.48 -3.43
CA SER A 44 -21.91 -28.61 -2.55
C SER A 44 -20.42 -28.76 -2.21
N GLY A 45 -20.11 -29.39 -1.08
CA GLY A 45 -18.74 -29.46 -0.56
C GLY A 45 -18.24 -28.11 -0.05
N PHE A 46 -16.91 -27.93 0.00
CA PHE A 46 -16.28 -26.68 0.41
C PHE A 46 -15.96 -25.77 -0.80
N PRO A 47 -16.09 -24.43 -0.67
CA PRO A 47 -16.62 -23.74 0.51
C PRO A 47 -18.12 -24.03 0.72
N GLU A 48 -18.51 -24.25 1.98
CA GLU A 48 -19.87 -24.61 2.40
C GLU A 48 -20.63 -23.38 2.91
N LEU A 49 -21.86 -23.20 2.44
CA LEU A 49 -22.65 -22.00 2.65
C LEU A 49 -23.82 -22.24 3.62
N SER A 50 -23.98 -21.31 4.56
CA SER A 50 -25.10 -21.30 5.51
C SER A 50 -25.59 -19.87 5.79
N ALA A 51 -26.81 -19.74 6.30
CA ALA A 51 -27.38 -18.45 6.69
C ALA A 51 -28.26 -18.59 7.93
N SER A 52 -28.46 -17.50 8.68
CA SER A 52 -29.42 -17.48 9.81
C SER A 52 -30.87 -17.62 9.36
N TYR A 53 -31.17 -17.08 8.17
CA TYR A 53 -32.45 -17.18 7.49
C TYR A 53 -32.21 -17.05 5.97
N THR A 54 -33.00 -17.78 5.19
CA THR A 54 -33.12 -17.62 3.73
C THR A 54 -34.60 -17.74 3.41
N CYS A 55 -35.16 -16.89 2.54
CA CYS A 55 -36.53 -17.10 2.06
C CYS A 55 -36.64 -18.51 1.45
N GLY A 56 -37.72 -19.25 1.74
CA GLY A 56 -38.05 -20.51 1.04
C GLY A 56 -38.37 -20.35 -0.46
N CYS A 57 -38.00 -19.20 -1.03
CA CYS A 57 -38.17 -18.76 -2.41
C CYS A 57 -36.83 -18.38 -3.09
N ASP A 58 -35.72 -18.37 -2.35
CA ASP A 58 -34.36 -17.99 -2.76
C ASP A 58 -33.35 -19.03 -2.22
N SER A 59 -32.05 -18.88 -2.51
CA SER A 59 -31.01 -19.82 -2.05
C SER A 59 -29.76 -19.10 -1.54
N VAL A 60 -29.15 -19.61 -0.47
CA VAL A 60 -27.83 -19.14 -0.01
C VAL A 60 -26.72 -19.51 -0.99
N TRP A 61 -26.84 -20.67 -1.64
CA TRP A 61 -25.89 -21.14 -2.66
C TRP A 61 -25.89 -20.33 -3.95
N SER A 62 -26.90 -19.47 -4.17
CA SER A 62 -26.84 -18.50 -5.28
C SER A 62 -25.73 -17.47 -5.07
N THR A 63 -25.33 -17.19 -3.83
CA THR A 63 -24.35 -16.13 -3.53
C THR A 63 -22.88 -16.51 -3.71
N VAL A 64 -22.60 -17.64 -4.36
CA VAL A 64 -21.22 -18.13 -4.58
C VAL A 64 -21.05 -18.88 -5.89
N ASN A 65 -21.98 -18.77 -6.84
CA ASN A 65 -22.02 -19.65 -8.01
C ASN A 65 -21.46 -18.99 -9.29
N GLY A 66 -21.04 -17.72 -9.22
CA GLY A 66 -20.58 -16.90 -10.33
C GLY A 66 -21.68 -16.20 -11.14
N ILE A 67 -22.93 -16.16 -10.68
CA ILE A 67 -24.09 -15.65 -11.45
C ILE A 67 -24.64 -14.33 -10.87
N TYR A 68 -24.23 -13.24 -11.50
CA TYR A 68 -24.62 -11.88 -11.13
C TYR A 68 -26.05 -11.47 -11.59
N SER A 69 -27.11 -12.13 -11.10
CA SER A 69 -28.49 -11.86 -11.56
C SER A 69 -29.29 -10.88 -10.70
N TYR A 70 -29.36 -9.62 -11.16
CA TYR A 70 -30.25 -8.60 -10.61
C TYR A 70 -31.70 -8.69 -11.13
N THR A 71 -32.18 -9.89 -11.48
CA THR A 71 -33.50 -10.09 -12.10
C THR A 71 -34.16 -11.39 -11.62
N ASP A 72 -35.37 -11.68 -12.12
CA ASP A 72 -36.02 -12.99 -11.96
C ASP A 72 -35.74 -13.96 -13.12
N ASN A 73 -34.82 -13.65 -14.05
CA ASN A 73 -34.48 -14.51 -15.19
C ASN A 73 -32.96 -14.50 -15.51
N PRO A 74 -32.15 -15.39 -14.89
CA PRO A 74 -32.55 -16.35 -13.86
C PRO A 74 -32.89 -15.65 -12.54
N ARG A 75 -33.84 -16.18 -11.77
CA ARG A 75 -33.97 -15.80 -10.35
C ARG A 75 -32.85 -16.51 -9.60
N ASP A 76 -31.79 -15.77 -9.30
CA ASP A 76 -30.63 -16.33 -8.62
C ASP A 76 -30.07 -15.27 -7.67
N ARG A 77 -30.27 -15.51 -6.37
CA ARG A 77 -29.95 -14.61 -5.24
C ARG A 77 -30.26 -15.30 -3.91
N TRP A 78 -29.68 -14.80 -2.83
CA TRP A 78 -30.17 -14.94 -1.47
C TRP A 78 -31.00 -13.72 -1.07
N THR A 79 -32.04 -13.94 -0.26
CA THR A 79 -32.72 -12.86 0.48
C THR A 79 -33.11 -13.36 1.87
N ASN A 80 -33.14 -12.46 2.87
CA ASN A 80 -33.79 -12.73 4.14
C ASN A 80 -35.28 -12.34 4.15
N TYR A 81 -35.94 -12.32 2.98
CA TYR A 81 -37.32 -11.87 2.85
C TYR A 81 -38.29 -12.72 3.69
N GLY A 82 -38.96 -12.08 4.65
CA GLY A 82 -39.85 -12.73 5.62
C GLY A 82 -39.17 -13.20 6.92
N SER A 83 -37.89 -12.85 7.13
CA SER A 83 -37.19 -13.09 8.39
C SER A 83 -37.82 -12.31 9.56
N PRO A 84 -37.94 -12.92 10.76
CA PRO A 84 -38.35 -12.19 11.96
C PRO A 84 -37.22 -11.34 12.57
N ASN A 85 -36.00 -11.40 12.01
CA ASN A 85 -34.80 -10.81 12.60
C ASN A 85 -34.55 -9.37 12.12
N ALA A 86 -33.98 -8.54 12.99
CA ALA A 86 -33.48 -7.21 12.60
C ALA A 86 -32.18 -7.29 11.78
N SER A 87 -31.39 -8.35 12.01
CA SER A 87 -30.16 -8.64 11.29
C SER A 87 -30.06 -10.14 11.00
N ASP A 88 -29.54 -10.49 9.83
CA ASP A 88 -29.28 -11.87 9.39
C ASP A 88 -27.88 -11.99 8.81
N TRP A 89 -27.34 -13.19 8.69
CA TRP A 89 -26.00 -13.42 8.15
C TRP A 89 -25.97 -14.49 7.07
N ILE A 90 -25.00 -14.36 6.15
CA ILE A 90 -24.48 -15.44 5.31
C ILE A 90 -23.09 -15.79 5.83
N ALA A 91 -22.80 -17.08 6.02
CA ALA A 91 -21.51 -17.59 6.45
C ALA A 91 -20.93 -18.57 5.42
N VAL A 92 -19.64 -18.42 5.18
CA VAL A 92 -18.80 -19.27 4.32
C VAL A 92 -17.85 -20.06 5.22
N ASP A 93 -17.91 -21.38 5.14
CA ASP A 93 -16.94 -22.30 5.75
C ASP A 93 -15.99 -22.79 4.65
N PHE A 94 -14.70 -22.51 4.78
CA PHE A 94 -13.71 -22.88 3.75
C PHE A 94 -13.20 -24.33 3.90
N GLY A 95 -13.55 -25.04 4.98
CA GLY A 95 -13.09 -26.40 5.28
C GLY A 95 -11.62 -26.52 5.69
N ALA A 96 -10.78 -25.55 5.33
CA ALA A 96 -9.40 -25.36 5.74
C ALA A 96 -9.15 -23.86 6.02
N PRO A 97 -8.09 -23.48 6.76
CA PRO A 97 -7.76 -22.07 6.96
C PRO A 97 -7.40 -21.40 5.62
N GLN A 98 -8.03 -20.27 5.32
CA GLN A 98 -7.72 -19.41 4.17
C GLN A 98 -7.32 -18.02 4.65
N SER A 99 -6.45 -17.35 3.90
CA SER A 99 -6.08 -15.94 4.14
C SER A 99 -6.86 -15.01 3.22
N PHE A 100 -7.42 -13.93 3.75
CA PHE A 100 -8.19 -12.96 2.97
C PHE A 100 -8.18 -11.57 3.61
N ASN A 101 -8.34 -10.53 2.78
CA ASN A 101 -8.35 -9.13 3.22
C ASN A 101 -9.47 -8.28 2.56
N GLN A 102 -10.22 -8.86 1.61
CA GLN A 102 -11.30 -8.17 0.90
C GLN A 102 -12.53 -9.08 0.73
N VAL A 103 -13.72 -8.50 0.90
CA VAL A 103 -15.01 -9.13 0.53
C VAL A 103 -15.77 -8.19 -0.38
N ASN A 104 -16.22 -8.68 -1.54
CA ASN A 104 -17.19 -8.01 -2.40
C ASN A 104 -18.59 -8.58 -2.15
N ILE A 105 -19.57 -7.69 -1.99
CA ILE A 105 -20.96 -8.00 -1.69
C ILE A 105 -21.83 -7.37 -2.78
N TYR A 106 -22.46 -8.19 -3.60
CA TYR A 106 -23.27 -7.73 -4.72
C TYR A 106 -24.73 -7.69 -4.31
N VAL A 107 -25.16 -6.54 -3.78
CA VAL A 107 -26.45 -6.35 -3.11
C VAL A 107 -27.61 -6.27 -4.11
N PHE A 108 -28.66 -7.05 -3.83
CA PHE A 108 -29.90 -7.06 -4.61
C PHE A 108 -30.87 -5.97 -4.16
N ASP A 109 -31.62 -5.39 -5.10
CA ASP A 109 -32.64 -4.36 -4.87
C ASP A 109 -33.80 -4.58 -5.86
N ASP A 110 -35.01 -4.87 -5.36
CA ASP A 110 -36.23 -5.04 -6.18
C ASP A 110 -37.10 -3.76 -6.28
N GLY A 111 -36.63 -2.65 -5.70
CA GLY A 111 -37.34 -1.39 -5.61
C GLY A 111 -38.33 -1.29 -4.44
N GLY A 112 -38.60 -2.37 -3.71
CA GLY A 112 -39.69 -2.45 -2.72
C GLY A 112 -39.45 -3.39 -1.53
N GLY A 113 -39.59 -4.70 -1.75
CA GLY A 113 -39.57 -5.71 -0.70
C GLY A 113 -38.16 -6.11 -0.23
N VAL A 114 -37.17 -5.98 -1.10
CA VAL A 114 -35.76 -6.25 -0.82
C VAL A 114 -34.93 -5.07 -1.29
N ARG A 115 -34.09 -4.52 -0.40
CA ARG A 115 -33.33 -3.27 -0.57
C ARG A 115 -31.93 -3.42 0.02
N PRO A 116 -31.02 -2.47 -0.25
CA PRO A 116 -29.74 -2.41 0.43
C PRO A 116 -29.88 -2.36 1.96
N PRO A 117 -29.01 -3.07 2.70
CA PRO A 117 -29.05 -3.10 4.16
C PRO A 117 -28.68 -1.73 4.75
N ALA A 118 -29.14 -1.43 5.97
CA ALA A 118 -28.72 -0.21 6.68
C ALA A 118 -27.21 -0.23 7.01
N SER A 119 -26.68 -1.41 7.31
CA SER A 119 -25.27 -1.67 7.50
C SER A 119 -24.96 -3.15 7.26
N TYR A 120 -23.69 -3.46 7.01
CA TYR A 120 -23.17 -4.82 7.10
C TYR A 120 -21.86 -4.85 7.89
N GLU A 121 -21.50 -6.00 8.43
CA GLU A 121 -20.24 -6.25 9.13
C GLU A 121 -19.63 -7.59 8.70
N VAL A 122 -18.31 -7.63 8.47
CA VAL A 122 -17.57 -8.85 8.16
C VAL A 122 -16.96 -9.37 9.45
N GLN A 123 -17.18 -10.66 9.74
CA GLN A 123 -16.68 -11.34 10.94
C GLN A 123 -16.01 -12.66 10.58
N THR A 124 -15.00 -13.07 11.34
CA THR A 124 -14.31 -14.36 11.22
C THR A 124 -14.55 -15.24 12.44
N TRP A 125 -14.33 -16.55 12.29
CA TRP A 125 -14.43 -17.52 13.38
C TRP A 125 -13.06 -17.78 14.00
N ASP A 126 -12.89 -17.48 15.29
CA ASP A 126 -11.61 -17.65 16.02
C ASP A 126 -11.36 -19.08 16.53
N GLY A 127 -12.36 -19.96 16.42
CA GLY A 127 -12.37 -21.31 16.99
C GLY A 127 -13.46 -21.50 18.05
N SER A 128 -13.89 -20.41 18.70
CA SER A 128 -14.84 -20.34 19.80
C SER A 128 -15.99 -19.37 19.56
N ASP A 129 -15.69 -18.20 18.98
CA ASP A 129 -16.61 -17.08 18.79
C ASP A 129 -16.43 -16.42 17.40
N TRP A 130 -17.40 -15.55 17.06
CA TRP A 130 -17.36 -14.71 15.85
C TRP A 130 -16.84 -13.32 16.19
N THR A 131 -15.72 -12.90 15.60
CA THR A 131 -15.06 -11.62 15.87
C THR A 131 -15.05 -10.72 14.63
N PRO A 132 -15.23 -9.38 14.77
CA PRO A 132 -15.13 -8.46 13.63
C PRO A 132 -13.70 -8.35 13.08
N VAL A 133 -13.57 -8.25 11.76
CA VAL A 133 -12.29 -7.95 11.09
C VAL A 133 -11.80 -6.55 11.44
N GLN A 134 -10.49 -6.37 11.55
CA GLN A 134 -9.87 -5.11 11.99
C GLN A 134 -9.70 -4.12 10.84
N ASN A 135 -9.68 -2.82 11.17
CA ASN A 135 -9.50 -1.69 10.25
C ASN A 135 -10.41 -1.69 8.99
N ALA A 136 -11.65 -2.18 9.12
CA ALA A 136 -12.57 -2.37 8.00
C ALA A 136 -12.99 -1.07 7.27
N VAL A 137 -12.48 -0.85 6.05
CA VAL A 137 -12.86 0.25 5.15
C VAL A 137 -13.89 -0.22 4.12
N LYS A 138 -15.00 0.51 3.98
CA LYS A 138 -16.17 0.10 3.18
C LYS A 138 -16.46 1.09 2.04
N THR A 139 -16.66 0.57 0.83
CA THR A 139 -16.92 1.32 -0.39
C THR A 139 -18.15 0.75 -1.11
N PRO A 140 -19.28 1.47 -1.19
CA PRO A 140 -19.57 2.74 -0.54
C PRO A 140 -19.64 2.63 0.99
N ALA A 141 -19.44 3.76 1.69
CA ALA A 141 -19.43 3.81 3.16
C ALA A 141 -20.82 3.55 3.79
N THR A 142 -21.89 3.91 3.07
CA THR A 142 -23.28 3.49 3.34
C THR A 142 -23.68 2.49 2.25
N PRO A 143 -24.24 1.31 2.58
CA PRO A 143 -24.49 0.29 1.56
C PRO A 143 -25.45 0.75 0.45
N GLY A 144 -25.13 0.36 -0.79
CA GLY A 144 -25.92 0.62 -1.99
C GLY A 144 -26.36 -0.67 -2.68
N ALA A 145 -27.10 -0.54 -3.79
CA ALA A 145 -27.40 -1.66 -4.68
C ALA A 145 -26.17 -2.01 -5.55
N ALA A 146 -26.09 -3.25 -6.02
CA ALA A 146 -24.92 -3.82 -6.69
C ALA A 146 -23.67 -3.85 -5.77
N LEU A 147 -22.48 -3.59 -6.31
CA LEU A 147 -21.21 -3.83 -5.61
C LEU A 147 -21.02 -2.95 -4.36
N ASN A 148 -20.73 -3.62 -3.25
CA ASN A 148 -20.20 -3.05 -2.01
C ASN A 148 -18.94 -3.83 -1.62
N THR A 149 -17.80 -3.17 -1.51
CA THR A 149 -16.52 -3.78 -1.14
C THR A 149 -16.16 -3.42 0.30
N ALA A 150 -15.66 -4.40 1.07
CA ALA A 150 -15.00 -4.19 2.35
C ALA A 150 -13.54 -4.66 2.26
N ASN A 151 -12.61 -3.78 2.61
CA ASN A 151 -11.19 -4.10 2.81
C ASN A 151 -10.88 -4.04 4.31
N PHE A 152 -9.96 -4.87 4.79
CA PHE A 152 -9.58 -4.99 6.21
C PHE A 152 -8.15 -5.54 6.34
N ASP A 153 -7.61 -5.57 7.56
CA ASP A 153 -6.31 -6.21 7.82
C ASP A 153 -6.34 -7.69 7.39
N PRO A 154 -5.29 -8.26 6.77
CA PRO A 154 -5.28 -9.66 6.38
C PRO A 154 -5.54 -10.61 7.56
N VAL A 155 -6.53 -11.49 7.41
CA VAL A 155 -6.89 -12.50 8.41
C VAL A 155 -6.79 -13.90 7.82
N THR A 156 -6.29 -14.86 8.62
CA THR A 156 -6.34 -16.29 8.29
C THR A 156 -7.42 -16.96 9.14
N ALA A 157 -8.47 -17.48 8.52
CA ALA A 157 -9.60 -18.09 9.23
C ALA A 157 -10.17 -19.31 8.48
N THR A 158 -10.81 -20.23 9.21
CA THR A 158 -11.54 -21.36 8.62
C THR A 158 -12.94 -20.98 8.15
N LYS A 159 -13.54 -19.94 8.73
CA LYS A 159 -14.88 -19.45 8.37
C LYS A 159 -14.95 -17.93 8.47
N MET A 160 -15.77 -17.32 7.61
CA MET A 160 -16.21 -15.93 7.73
C MET A 160 -17.73 -15.82 7.59
N ARG A 161 -18.30 -14.71 8.05
CA ARG A 161 -19.70 -14.35 7.80
C ARG A 161 -19.86 -12.85 7.55
N VAL A 162 -20.80 -12.50 6.70
CA VAL A 162 -21.30 -11.13 6.56
C VAL A 162 -22.61 -11.04 7.32
N VAL A 163 -22.67 -10.17 8.32
CA VAL A 163 -23.88 -9.85 9.08
C VAL A 163 -24.53 -8.61 8.48
N PHE A 164 -25.73 -8.75 7.94
CA PHE A 164 -26.53 -7.68 7.34
C PHE A 164 -27.57 -7.19 8.35
N THR A 165 -27.69 -5.87 8.52
CA THR A 165 -28.77 -5.26 9.32
C THR A 165 -29.80 -4.65 8.38
N ASN A 166 -31.05 -5.08 8.51
CA ASN A 166 -32.16 -4.66 7.65
C ASN A 166 -32.41 -3.14 7.76
N GLY A 167 -32.77 -2.54 6.63
CA GLY A 167 -33.14 -1.13 6.54
C GLY A 167 -34.65 -0.91 6.69
N ALA A 168 -35.23 -0.15 5.76
CA ALA A 168 -36.68 -0.01 5.63
C ALA A 168 -37.36 -1.26 5.02
N ALA A 169 -36.58 -2.25 4.59
CA ALA A 169 -37.01 -3.50 3.97
C ALA A 169 -35.97 -4.61 4.25
N TYR A 170 -36.23 -5.81 3.73
CA TYR A 170 -35.33 -6.96 3.84
C TYR A 170 -34.07 -6.77 2.99
N SER A 171 -33.02 -7.54 3.30
CA SER A 171 -31.73 -7.55 2.62
C SER A 171 -31.64 -8.68 1.59
N GLY A 172 -30.84 -8.49 0.53
CA GLY A 172 -30.57 -9.51 -0.47
C GLY A 172 -29.22 -9.33 -1.14
N VAL A 173 -28.68 -10.44 -1.66
CA VAL A 173 -27.35 -10.54 -2.27
C VAL A 173 -27.44 -11.47 -3.48
N VAL A 174 -26.87 -11.08 -4.62
CA VAL A 174 -26.77 -11.94 -5.81
C VAL A 174 -25.51 -12.79 -5.75
N GLU A 175 -24.37 -12.23 -5.34
CA GLU A 175 -23.07 -12.92 -5.22
C GLU A 175 -22.23 -12.32 -4.06
N LEU A 176 -21.39 -13.16 -3.45
CA LEU A 176 -20.30 -12.81 -2.55
C LEU A 176 -18.98 -13.27 -3.18
N GLU A 177 -17.98 -12.39 -3.21
CA GLU A 177 -16.60 -12.81 -3.44
C GLU A 177 -15.80 -12.59 -2.15
N VAL A 178 -15.04 -13.61 -1.75
CA VAL A 178 -14.02 -13.45 -0.70
C VAL A 178 -12.68 -13.59 -1.39
N LEU A 179 -11.95 -12.49 -1.48
CA LEU A 179 -10.70 -12.48 -2.24
C LEU A 179 -9.55 -12.91 -1.33
N ASP A 180 -8.71 -13.83 -1.82
CA ASP A 180 -7.42 -14.11 -1.21
C ASP A 180 -6.65 -12.80 -0.98
N ALA A 181 -5.95 -12.71 0.15
CA ALA A 181 -5.13 -11.53 0.47
C ALA A 181 -3.91 -11.36 -0.45
N GLY A 182 -3.79 -12.25 -1.44
CA GLY A 182 -2.54 -12.86 -1.85
C GLY A 182 -2.01 -13.78 -0.75
N GLN A 183 -1.27 -14.81 -1.16
CA GLN A 183 0.03 -14.97 -0.52
C GLN A 183 0.77 -13.65 -0.69
N LEU A 184 1.15 -12.99 0.40
CA LEU A 184 2.15 -11.92 0.35
C LEU A 184 3.43 -12.57 -0.17
N SER A 185 3.69 -12.44 -1.47
CA SER A 185 4.96 -12.83 -2.06
C SER A 185 6.04 -11.96 -1.43
N TYR A 186 7.01 -12.60 -0.80
CA TYR A 186 8.21 -11.94 -0.32
C TYR A 186 9.39 -12.35 -1.19
N ALA A 187 10.25 -11.38 -1.50
CA ALA A 187 11.49 -11.60 -2.23
C ALA A 187 12.68 -11.05 -1.43
N ASP A 188 13.83 -11.68 -1.64
CA ASP A 188 15.11 -11.12 -1.22
C ASP A 188 15.46 -9.93 -2.12
N VAL A 189 15.96 -8.86 -1.52
CA VAL A 189 16.37 -7.61 -2.19
C VAL A 189 17.76 -7.27 -1.67
N ALA A 190 18.67 -6.79 -2.52
CA ALA A 190 19.97 -6.30 -2.10
C ALA A 190 20.04 -4.76 -2.15
N ALA A 191 20.77 -4.18 -1.20
CA ALA A 191 21.20 -2.79 -1.29
C ALA A 191 22.46 -2.71 -2.16
N ILE A 192 22.46 -1.83 -3.17
CA ILE A 192 23.63 -1.48 -3.99
C ILE A 192 24.48 -0.42 -3.28
N SER A 193 23.87 0.52 -2.57
CA SER A 193 24.56 1.54 -1.79
C SER A 193 23.62 2.27 -0.83
N ALA A 194 24.18 2.85 0.23
CA ALA A 194 23.47 3.79 1.11
C ALA A 194 24.39 4.96 1.51
N PHE A 195 23.97 6.19 1.18
CA PHE A 195 24.78 7.40 1.37
C PHE A 195 24.03 8.44 2.22
N GLY A 196 24.69 8.99 3.24
CA GLY A 196 24.15 10.06 4.09
C GLY A 196 24.44 11.45 3.52
N ASN A 197 23.45 12.35 3.55
CA ASN A 197 23.59 13.73 3.05
C ASN A 197 24.43 14.63 3.97
N ALA A 198 24.88 15.78 3.43
CA ALA A 198 25.69 16.76 4.17
C ALA A 198 24.93 17.49 5.30
N ALA A 199 23.59 17.41 5.33
CA ALA A 199 22.78 17.95 6.42
C ALA A 199 22.58 16.95 7.58
N GLY A 200 23.04 15.70 7.43
CA GLY A 200 22.93 14.68 8.47
C GLY A 200 21.51 14.16 8.72
N ASP A 201 20.58 14.32 7.77
CA ASP A 201 19.15 14.06 7.96
C ASP A 201 18.46 13.24 6.86
N GLN A 202 19.16 12.94 5.76
CA GLN A 202 18.67 12.07 4.69
C GLN A 202 19.68 10.97 4.37
N ILE A 203 19.17 9.76 4.07
CA ILE A 203 19.91 8.68 3.41
C ILE A 203 19.32 8.47 2.03
N THR A 204 20.18 8.43 1.01
CA THR A 204 19.85 7.93 -0.32
C THR A 204 20.25 6.46 -0.39
N LEU A 205 19.26 5.57 -0.51
CA LEU A 205 19.41 4.11 -0.55
C LEU A 205 19.09 3.62 -1.97
N LYS A 206 20.01 2.89 -2.60
CA LYS A 206 19.83 2.30 -3.94
C LYS A 206 19.75 0.77 -3.84
N LEU A 207 18.82 0.15 -4.55
CA LEU A 207 18.54 -1.28 -4.50
C LEU A 207 18.84 -1.98 -5.84
N ASP A 208 18.99 -3.30 -5.82
CA ASP A 208 19.16 -4.12 -7.02
C ASP A 208 17.85 -4.32 -7.81
N THR A 209 16.72 -4.30 -7.10
CA THR A 209 15.40 -4.64 -7.61
C THR A 209 14.54 -3.38 -7.75
N PRO A 210 13.89 -3.14 -8.90
CA PRO A 210 13.01 -1.99 -9.08
C PRO A 210 11.76 -2.10 -8.20
N MET A 211 11.33 -0.96 -7.67
CA MET A 211 10.16 -0.85 -6.81
C MET A 211 8.92 -0.43 -7.61
N LYS A 212 7.75 -0.75 -7.08
CA LYS A 212 6.47 -0.51 -7.75
C LYS A 212 6.16 0.98 -7.87
N PRO A 213 6.02 1.53 -9.10
CA PRO A 213 5.70 2.93 -9.28
C PRO A 213 4.44 3.36 -8.53
N TYR A 214 4.50 4.53 -7.89
CA TYR A 214 3.42 5.15 -7.11
C TYR A 214 2.94 4.37 -5.87
N SER A 215 3.62 3.30 -5.45
CA SER A 215 3.50 2.85 -4.07
C SER A 215 4.25 3.81 -3.12
N VAL A 216 4.06 3.67 -1.80
CA VAL A 216 4.70 4.53 -0.79
C VAL A 216 5.31 3.61 0.27
N PRO A 217 6.64 3.63 0.48
CA PRO A 217 7.28 2.86 1.54
C PRO A 217 6.77 3.25 2.93
N ASP A 218 6.59 2.27 3.83
CA ASP A 218 6.25 2.57 5.22
C ASP A 218 7.50 3.02 5.99
N ALA A 219 7.63 4.32 6.19
CA ALA A 219 8.75 4.93 6.92
C ALA A 219 8.96 4.34 8.33
N SER A 220 7.91 3.82 8.98
CA SER A 220 8.02 3.21 10.30
C SER A 220 8.80 1.89 10.31
N LEU A 221 8.99 1.27 9.15
CA LEU A 221 9.72 0.01 8.95
C LEU A 221 11.20 0.20 8.59
N PHE A 222 11.72 1.43 8.64
CA PHE A 222 13.15 1.76 8.45
C PHE A 222 13.76 2.28 9.75
N GLU A 223 14.81 1.62 10.24
CA GLU A 223 15.52 1.98 11.46
C GLU A 223 16.98 2.32 11.17
N LEU A 224 17.40 3.56 11.48
CA LEU A 224 18.79 3.96 11.54
C LEU A 224 19.41 3.49 12.86
N MET A 225 20.50 2.73 12.74
CA MET A 225 21.30 2.17 13.82
C MET A 225 22.62 2.96 13.92
N LEU A 226 22.84 3.61 15.07
CA LEU A 226 24.07 4.32 15.40
C LEU A 226 24.80 3.63 16.57
N PRO A 227 26.15 3.66 16.64
CA PRO A 227 26.90 3.08 17.75
C PRO A 227 26.49 3.65 19.11
N ASP A 228 26.34 2.76 20.10
CA ASP A 228 25.98 3.05 21.51
C ASP A 228 24.71 3.92 21.71
N GLN A 229 23.82 3.96 20.72
CA GLN A 229 22.59 4.75 20.70
C GLN A 229 21.35 3.87 20.43
N PRO A 230 20.13 4.30 20.83
CA PRO A 230 18.90 3.62 20.44
C PRO A 230 18.64 3.74 18.94
N PRO A 231 17.87 2.82 18.32
CA PRO A 231 17.42 2.95 16.94
C PRO A 231 16.63 4.24 16.71
N VAL A 232 16.79 4.84 15.53
CA VAL A 232 16.05 6.03 15.09
C VAL A 232 15.21 5.66 13.88
N THR A 233 13.90 5.59 14.05
CA THR A 233 12.95 5.34 12.95
C THR A 233 12.95 6.49 11.94
N ALA A 234 12.80 6.19 10.65
CA ALA A 234 12.62 7.22 9.62
C ALA A 234 11.30 7.98 9.81
N THR A 235 11.31 9.28 9.49
CA THR A 235 10.12 10.15 9.50
C THR A 235 9.43 10.26 8.14
N GLU A 236 10.16 9.96 7.06
CA GLU A 236 9.66 9.91 5.69
C GLU A 236 10.48 8.89 4.91
N ALA A 237 9.83 8.14 4.01
CA ALA A 237 10.48 7.24 3.06
C ALA A 237 9.73 7.37 1.72
N VAL A 238 10.43 7.84 0.68
CA VAL A 238 9.84 8.13 -0.64
C VAL A 238 10.77 7.66 -1.75
N TYR A 239 10.23 7.39 -2.94
CA TYR A 239 11.05 7.12 -4.11
C TYR A 239 11.70 8.39 -4.65
N ASP A 240 12.92 8.26 -5.17
CA ASP A 240 13.56 9.35 -5.89
C ASP A 240 12.97 9.45 -7.32
N GLU A 241 12.17 10.49 -7.57
CA GLU A 241 11.61 10.75 -8.91
C GLU A 241 12.69 11.05 -9.98
N ALA A 242 13.95 11.29 -9.57
CA ALA A 242 15.08 11.43 -10.49
C ALA A 242 15.69 10.09 -10.94
N ASP A 243 15.32 8.95 -10.33
CA ASP A 243 15.79 7.62 -10.72
C ASP A 243 14.84 6.95 -11.73
N PRO A 244 15.19 6.89 -13.03
CA PRO A 244 14.34 6.28 -14.06
C PRO A 244 14.28 4.75 -13.97
N GLU A 245 15.12 4.10 -13.15
CA GLU A 245 15.04 2.66 -12.90
C GLU A 245 14.14 2.31 -11.71
N GLY A 246 13.70 3.31 -10.92
CA GLY A 246 12.80 3.10 -9.78
C GLY A 246 13.43 2.27 -8.65
N ARG A 247 14.74 2.37 -8.46
CA ARG A 247 15.56 1.58 -7.51
C ARG A 247 15.99 2.35 -6.28
N THR A 248 15.75 3.66 -6.24
CA THR A 248 16.28 4.57 -5.22
C THR A 248 15.18 5.05 -4.26
N VAL A 249 15.45 4.93 -2.97
CA VAL A 249 14.61 5.43 -1.86
C VAL A 249 15.36 6.54 -1.13
N LEU A 250 14.67 7.64 -0.85
CA LEU A 250 15.12 8.72 0.02
C LEU A 250 14.46 8.53 1.40
N LEU A 251 15.27 8.23 2.40
CA LEU A 251 14.85 8.12 3.81
C LEU A 251 15.19 9.43 4.52
N ARG A 252 14.24 10.04 5.24
CA ARG A 252 14.51 11.17 6.15
C ARG A 252 14.40 10.75 7.60
N PHE A 253 15.23 11.36 8.43
CA PHE A 253 15.26 11.14 9.88
C PHE A 253 15.07 12.47 10.63
N PRO A 254 14.80 12.44 11.95
CA PRO A 254 14.82 13.65 12.77
C PRO A 254 16.18 14.36 12.66
N SER A 255 16.20 15.53 12.03
CA SER A 255 17.44 16.24 11.68
C SER A 255 18.20 16.74 12.92
N PRO A 256 19.55 16.58 13.02
CA PRO A 256 20.48 15.93 12.09
C PRO A 256 21.21 14.73 12.74
N VAL A 257 20.56 13.57 12.83
CA VAL A 257 21.10 12.38 13.54
C VAL A 257 22.38 11.75 12.95
N LEU A 258 22.70 12.00 11.67
CA LEU A 258 23.92 11.50 11.02
C LEU A 258 25.10 12.49 11.12
N ASP A 259 24.91 13.69 11.68
CA ASP A 259 25.99 14.67 11.82
C ASP A 259 27.11 14.14 12.73
N GLY A 260 28.35 14.32 12.29
CA GLY A 260 29.56 13.81 12.94
C GLY A 260 29.66 12.29 13.10
N GLN A 261 28.73 11.48 12.57
CA GLN A 261 28.74 10.03 12.77
C GLN A 261 29.75 9.35 11.83
N PRO A 262 30.78 8.65 12.33
CA PRO A 262 31.75 7.94 11.48
C PRO A 262 31.26 6.54 11.06
N LEU A 263 30.20 6.03 11.70
CA LEU A 263 29.59 4.73 11.43
C LEU A 263 28.07 4.86 11.60
N ALA A 264 27.32 4.37 10.62
CA ALA A 264 25.87 4.29 10.64
C ALA A 264 25.43 3.07 9.82
N SER A 265 24.25 2.52 10.10
CA SER A 265 23.64 1.49 9.27
C SER A 265 22.11 1.57 9.28
N VAL A 266 21.45 1.10 8.23
CA VAL A 266 19.98 1.03 8.16
C VAL A 266 19.52 -0.43 8.17
N SER A 267 18.53 -0.72 9.00
CA SER A 267 17.76 -1.95 8.96
C SER A 267 16.38 -1.67 8.38
N ILE A 268 15.90 -2.56 7.51
CA ILE A 268 14.61 -2.47 6.82
C ILE A 268 13.80 -3.71 7.22
N GLN A 269 12.62 -3.52 7.80
CA GLN A 269 11.75 -4.62 8.19
C GLN A 269 11.01 -5.19 6.96
N ALA A 270 10.42 -6.39 7.09
CA ALA A 270 9.66 -7.01 6.01
C ALA A 270 8.41 -6.17 5.67
N GLY A 271 8.11 -5.99 4.39
CA GLY A 271 6.94 -5.21 3.95
C GLY A 271 7.13 -3.69 3.91
N ALA A 272 8.34 -3.19 4.10
CA ALA A 272 8.66 -1.76 3.95
C ALA A 272 8.60 -1.27 2.49
N LEU A 273 8.81 -2.16 1.52
CA LEU A 273 8.98 -1.87 0.10
C LEU A 273 8.12 -2.83 -0.74
N GLN A 274 7.34 -2.30 -1.67
CA GLN A 274 6.68 -3.10 -2.72
C GLN A 274 7.49 -3.07 -4.03
N LEU A 275 7.73 -4.25 -4.60
CA LEU A 275 8.52 -4.49 -5.80
C LEU A 275 7.66 -4.45 -7.06
N ASP A 276 8.28 -4.29 -8.24
CA ASP A 276 7.57 -4.08 -9.51
C ASP A 276 6.63 -5.25 -9.91
N ASP A 277 7.01 -6.49 -9.55
CA ASP A 277 6.18 -7.70 -9.68
C ASP A 277 5.00 -7.78 -8.70
N GLY A 278 4.96 -6.88 -7.70
CA GLY A 278 3.96 -6.79 -6.64
C GLY A 278 4.35 -7.44 -5.32
N ALA A 279 5.48 -8.14 -5.25
CA ALA A 279 6.02 -8.72 -4.02
C ALA A 279 6.50 -7.65 -3.02
N TRP A 280 6.80 -8.08 -1.80
CA TRP A 280 7.33 -7.26 -0.72
C TRP A 280 8.76 -7.68 -0.35
N ASN A 281 9.56 -6.77 0.20
CA ASN A 281 10.90 -7.14 0.67
C ASN A 281 10.83 -8.07 1.90
N HIS A 282 11.70 -9.09 1.93
CA HIS A 282 12.17 -9.69 3.19
C HIS A 282 12.94 -8.65 4.05
N PRO A 283 13.18 -8.91 5.35
CA PRO A 283 14.00 -8.03 6.18
C PRO A 283 15.41 -7.89 5.59
N LEU A 284 15.88 -6.66 5.44
CA LEU A 284 17.16 -6.34 4.82
C LEU A 284 18.02 -5.48 5.75
N GLY A 285 19.27 -5.90 5.96
CA GLY A 285 20.29 -5.17 6.70
C GLY A 285 20.89 -5.95 7.89
N PRO A 286 21.74 -5.31 8.71
CA PRO A 286 22.10 -3.89 8.64
C PRO A 286 22.90 -3.53 7.38
N ILE A 287 22.41 -2.55 6.62
CA ILE A 287 23.08 -1.97 5.44
C ILE A 287 24.04 -0.91 5.94
N GLY A 288 25.33 -0.99 5.62
CA GLY A 288 26.31 0.05 5.97
C GLY A 288 25.99 1.37 5.27
N VAL A 289 26.04 2.49 5.99
CA VAL A 289 25.78 3.83 5.45
C VAL A 289 27.09 4.62 5.40
N LEU A 290 27.48 5.04 4.21
CA LEU A 290 28.59 5.98 4.02
C LEU A 290 28.08 7.38 4.36
N THR A 291 28.36 7.81 5.59
CA THR A 291 27.94 9.12 6.11
C THR A 291 28.75 10.23 5.46
N PHE A 292 28.21 11.45 5.43
CA PHE A 292 28.95 12.60 4.90
C PHE A 292 30.30 12.84 5.62
N HIS A 293 30.37 12.56 6.94
CA HIS A 293 31.64 12.58 7.69
C HIS A 293 32.69 11.59 7.17
N THR A 294 32.29 10.46 6.58
CA THR A 294 33.23 9.53 5.92
C THR A 294 33.56 9.91 4.47
N LEU A 295 32.71 10.74 3.83
CA LEU A 295 32.87 11.15 2.43
C LEU A 295 33.68 12.44 2.27
N ASP A 296 33.54 13.42 3.17
CA ASP A 296 34.35 14.65 3.20
C ASP A 296 35.77 14.35 3.73
N GLN A 297 36.69 14.07 2.81
CA GLN A 297 38.09 13.79 3.09
C GLN A 297 38.97 15.05 3.02
N THR A 298 38.41 16.17 2.59
CA THR A 298 39.06 17.49 2.54
C THR A 298 38.86 18.31 3.82
N GLY A 299 37.77 18.08 4.54
CA GLY A 299 37.29 18.86 5.68
C GLY A 299 36.68 20.20 5.27
N ASP A 300 36.12 20.29 4.06
CA ASP A 300 35.66 21.53 3.43
C ASP A 300 34.12 21.70 3.37
N ALA A 301 33.39 20.72 3.93
CA ALA A 301 31.94 20.62 3.96
C ALA A 301 31.29 20.46 2.58
N ARG A 302 32.00 19.84 1.64
CA ARG A 302 31.48 19.38 0.34
C ARG A 302 31.91 17.93 0.09
N TYR A 303 31.36 17.34 -0.97
CA TYR A 303 31.83 16.07 -1.52
C TYR A 303 32.16 16.29 -2.99
N ALA A 304 33.43 16.13 -3.34
CA ALA A 304 33.99 16.49 -4.63
C ALA A 304 34.99 15.43 -5.14
N ILE A 305 35.51 15.64 -6.35
CA ILE A 305 36.44 14.70 -6.99
C ILE A 305 37.75 14.55 -6.21
N ASP A 306 38.18 15.58 -5.48
CA ASP A 306 39.38 15.53 -4.64
C ASP A 306 39.18 14.81 -3.31
N ASP A 307 37.95 14.60 -2.84
CA ASP A 307 37.64 13.64 -1.78
C ASP A 307 37.72 12.20 -2.29
N ILE A 308 37.10 11.92 -3.45
CA ILE A 308 37.14 10.61 -4.11
C ILE A 308 38.59 10.18 -4.41
N VAL A 309 39.44 11.11 -4.85
CA VAL A 309 40.88 10.84 -5.06
C VAL A 309 41.62 10.50 -3.76
N ARG A 310 41.18 11.03 -2.60
CA ARG A 310 41.73 10.64 -1.28
C ARG A 310 41.23 9.25 -0.87
N LEU A 311 39.93 8.96 -0.98
CA LEU A 311 39.34 7.65 -0.69
C LEU A 311 40.01 6.53 -1.50
N ILE A 312 40.24 6.75 -2.80
CA ILE A 312 40.96 5.79 -3.66
C ILE A 312 42.44 5.70 -3.28
N GLY A 313 43.06 6.82 -2.90
CA GLY A 313 44.50 6.93 -2.66
C GLY A 313 45.01 6.32 -1.35
N ASP A 314 44.14 6.15 -0.34
CA ASP A 314 44.50 5.57 0.96
C ASP A 314 43.79 4.22 1.19
N ASN A 315 44.57 3.14 1.05
CA ASN A 315 44.15 1.75 1.30
C ASN A 315 43.62 1.49 2.72
N GLY A 316 43.75 2.43 3.66
CA GLY A 316 43.18 2.34 5.00
C GLY A 316 41.71 2.78 5.10
N VAL A 317 41.18 3.47 4.07
CA VAL A 317 39.82 4.07 4.09
C VAL A 317 38.98 3.79 2.83
N GLN A 318 39.48 2.96 1.90
CA GLN A 318 38.75 2.53 0.70
C GLN A 318 37.42 1.86 1.11
N PRO A 319 36.25 2.44 0.75
CA PRO A 319 34.96 1.91 1.15
C PRO A 319 34.47 0.85 0.15
N ASP A 320 34.21 -0.35 0.64
CA ASP A 320 33.34 -1.34 -0.01
C ASP A 320 31.90 -0.78 0.05
N VAL A 321 31.37 -0.33 -1.09
CA VAL A 321 30.10 0.42 -1.20
C VAL A 321 28.92 -0.53 -1.42
N ASN A 322 29.15 -1.61 -2.16
CA ASN A 322 28.14 -2.61 -2.53
C ASN A 322 28.15 -3.86 -1.63
N ALA A 323 29.04 -3.90 -0.64
CA ALA A 323 29.25 -5.01 0.31
C ALA A 323 29.69 -6.33 -0.36
N ASP A 324 30.43 -6.29 -1.48
CA ASP A 324 30.94 -7.49 -2.18
C ASP A 324 32.30 -8.01 -1.66
N ALA A 325 32.85 -7.35 -0.64
CA ALA A 325 34.15 -7.62 0.00
C ALA A 325 35.38 -7.31 -0.87
N MET A 326 35.23 -6.48 -1.91
CA MET A 326 36.33 -5.88 -2.68
C MET A 326 36.24 -4.34 -2.68
N PHE A 327 37.21 -3.69 -3.32
CA PHE A 327 37.13 -2.30 -3.72
C PHE A 327 37.54 -2.20 -5.18
N ASP A 328 36.58 -1.95 -6.07
CA ASP A 328 36.74 -2.11 -7.52
C ASP A 328 36.13 -0.94 -8.33
N GLN A 329 35.97 -1.13 -9.65
CA GLN A 329 35.40 -0.10 -10.54
C GLN A 329 33.90 0.18 -10.28
N THR A 330 33.23 -0.68 -9.50
CA THR A 330 31.85 -0.53 -9.04
C THR A 330 31.76 0.47 -7.91
N ASP A 331 32.60 0.35 -6.88
CA ASP A 331 32.67 1.32 -5.78
C ASP A 331 33.02 2.71 -6.27
N ILE A 332 34.06 2.80 -7.12
CA ILE A 332 34.47 4.06 -7.72
C ILE A 332 33.34 4.68 -8.55
N ARG A 333 32.53 3.87 -9.26
CA ARG A 333 31.35 4.35 -9.99
C ARG A 333 30.25 4.84 -9.04
N LEU A 334 29.93 4.08 -7.99
CA LEU A 334 28.90 4.45 -7.01
C LEU A 334 29.27 5.70 -6.22
N LEU A 335 30.56 5.88 -5.90
CA LEU A 335 31.11 7.12 -5.33
C LEU A 335 30.96 8.31 -6.30
N LEU A 336 31.24 8.11 -7.59
CA LEU A 336 31.07 9.15 -8.62
C LEU A 336 29.58 9.49 -8.87
N GLU A 337 28.66 8.52 -8.73
CA GLU A 337 27.21 8.74 -8.83
C GLU A 337 26.67 9.69 -7.75
N GLN A 338 27.37 9.89 -6.63
CA GLN A 338 26.99 10.85 -5.58
C GLN A 338 27.45 12.30 -5.83
N LEU A 339 28.23 12.56 -6.90
CA LEU A 339 28.65 13.92 -7.21
C LEU A 339 27.46 14.77 -7.69
N GLN A 340 27.12 15.79 -6.89
CA GLN A 340 26.17 16.83 -7.29
C GLN A 340 26.59 17.43 -8.65
N PRO A 341 25.67 17.65 -9.60
CA PRO A 341 25.98 18.41 -10.82
C PRO A 341 26.56 19.78 -10.45
N LEU A 342 27.64 20.18 -11.13
CA LEU A 342 28.21 21.52 -10.93
C LEU A 342 27.11 22.57 -11.17
N PRO A 343 26.92 23.53 -10.25
CA PRO A 343 25.94 24.59 -10.48
C PRO A 343 26.30 25.32 -11.76
N ASN A 344 25.32 25.49 -12.66
CA ASN A 344 25.50 26.15 -13.95
C ASN A 344 26.06 27.56 -13.75
N VAL A 345 27.38 27.70 -13.89
CA VAL A 345 28.04 29.00 -13.96
C VAL A 345 27.56 29.65 -15.25
N PRO A 346 26.87 30.81 -15.20
CA PRO A 346 26.53 31.52 -16.42
C PRO A 346 27.82 32.00 -17.08
N ASP A 347 27.99 31.74 -18.38
CA ASP A 347 29.13 32.28 -19.13
C ASP A 347 29.17 33.81 -18.99
N THR A 348 30.24 34.32 -18.38
CA THR A 348 30.52 35.76 -18.28
C THR A 348 31.45 36.17 -19.42
N ASP A 349 30.84 36.58 -20.55
CA ASP A 349 31.51 37.29 -21.66
C ASP A 349 32.23 38.58 -21.21
#